data_AF-A0A510I4T6-F1
#
_entry.id   AF-A0A510I4T6-F1
#
_cell.length_a   1.000
_cell.length_b   1.000
_cell.length_c   1.000
_cell.angle_alpha   90.00
_cell.angle_beta   90.00
_cell.angle_gamma   90.00
#
_symmetry.space_group_name_H-M   'P 1'
#
loop_
_entity.id
_entity.type
_entity.pdbx_description
1 polymer ?
#
loop_
_entity_poly.entity_id
_entity_poly.type
_entity_poly.pdbx_seq_one_letter_code
_entity_poly.pdbx_strand_id
1 'polypeptide(L)' 'MLDDLTAGRLDGSYQKQLQSLAKKGLLILDDCGMEKLTQEHAGHLLEVLEDRYQNRSTIVIE' A
#
# COMPACT_ATOMS: atom_id res chain seq x y z
N MET A 1 5.15 -5.94 -2.64
CA MET A 1 4.67 -4.61 -2.18
C MET A 1 4.35 -4.62 -0.70
N LEU A 2 3.33 -5.35 -0.24
CA LEU A 2 2.93 -5.32 1.17
C LEU A 2 3.99 -5.95 2.08
N ASP A 3 4.62 -7.04 1.64
CA ASP A 3 5.76 -7.62 2.36
C ASP A 3 6.98 -6.70 2.38
N ASP A 4 7.19 -5.90 1.32
CA ASP A 4 8.27 -4.91 1.29
C ASP A 4 8.03 -3.80 2.32
N LEU A 5 6.77 -3.42 2.51
CA LEU A 5 6.34 -2.47 3.55
C LEU A 5 6.52 -3.09 4.95
N THR A 6 6.17 -4.36 5.14
CA THR A 6 6.42 -5.09 6.40
C THR A 6 7.92 -5.14 6.72
N ALA A 7 8.75 -5.55 5.76
CA ALA A 7 10.21 -5.56 5.91
C ALA A 7 10.76 -4.15 6.17
N GLY A 8 10.18 -3.14 5.51
CA GLY A 8 10.53 -1.74 5.64
C GLY A 8 10.39 -1.20 7.07
N ARG A 9 9.52 -1.80 7.89
CA ARG A 9 9.39 -1.43 9.31
C ARG A 9 10.58 -1.88 10.15
N LEU A 10 11.25 -2.96 9.75
CA LEU A 10 12.41 -3.51 10.46
C LEU A 10 13.70 -2.78 10.08
N ASP A 11 13.82 -2.35 8.82
CA ASP A 11 15.03 -1.68 8.30
C ASP A 11 14.92 -0.14 8.22
N GLY A 12 13.76 0.42 8.57
CA GLY A 12 13.48 1.86 8.59
C GLY A 12 13.10 2.46 7.22
N SER A 13 13.03 1.67 6.16
CA SER A 13 12.66 2.13 4.82
C SER A 13 11.16 2.33 4.60
N TYR A 14 10.33 1.92 5.58
CA TYR A 14 8.86 1.96 5.52
C TYR A 14 8.30 3.29 5.01
N GLN A 15 8.62 4.40 5.67
CA GLN A 15 8.07 5.71 5.30
C GLN A 15 8.47 6.14 3.89
N LYS A 16 9.68 5.80 3.45
CA LYS A 16 10.14 6.13 2.10
C LYS A 16 9.36 5.35 1.05
N GLN A 17 9.09 4.07 1.30
CA GLN A 17 8.28 3.24 0.41
C GLN A 17 6.81 3.72 0.39
N LEU A 18 6.25 4.03 1.56
CA LEU A 18 4.89 4.56 1.70
C LEU A 18 4.71 5.85 0.89
N GLN A 19 5.60 6.84 1.09
CA GLN A 19 5.57 8.10 0.33
C GLN A 19 5.77 7.86 -1.18
N SER A 20 6.59 6.88 -1.55
CA SER A 20 6.79 6.50 -2.95
C SER A 20 5.51 5.97 -3.60
N LEU A 21 4.68 5.25 -2.85
CA LEU A 21 3.37 4.77 -3.29
C LEU A 21 2.32 5.89 -3.30
N ALA A 22 2.26 6.69 -2.24
CA ALA A 22 1.33 7.80 -2.10
C ALA A 22 1.43 8.81 -3.25
N LYS A 23 2.65 9.12 -3.71
CA LYS A 23 2.88 10.12 -4.79
C LYS A 23 2.54 9.62 -6.21
N LYS A 24 2.29 8.32 -6.42
CA LYS A 24 1.97 7.79 -7.76
C LYS A 24 0.65 8.39 -8.27
N GLY A 25 0.63 8.86 -9.52
CA GLY A 25 -0.58 9.39 -10.16
C GLY A 25 -1.74 8.39 -10.15
N LEU A 26 -1.42 7.15 -10.51
CA LEU A 26 -2.31 5.99 -10.48
C LEU A 26 -1.61 4.85 -9.71
N LEU A 27 -2.33 4.22 -8.79
CA LEU A 27 -1.92 3.00 -8.11
C LEU A 27 -2.89 1.89 -8.51
N ILE A 28 -2.37 0.77 -8.99
CA ILE A 28 -3.15 -0.42 -9.34
C ILE A 28 -2.83 -1.46 -8.27
N LEU A 29 -3.86 -1.94 -7.58
CA LEU A 29 -3.80 -3.06 -6.66
C LEU A 29 -4.36 -4.27 -7.41
N ASP A 30 -3.48 -5.22 -7.69
CA ASP A 30 -3.79 -6.50 -8.34
C ASP A 30 -3.75 -7.62 -7.28
N ASP A 31 -4.55 -8.67 -7.47
CA ASP A 31 -4.61 -9.87 -6.61
C ASP A 31 -4.93 -9.64 -5.11
N CYS A 32 -5.39 -8.45 -4.70
CA CYS A 32 -5.58 -8.14 -3.27
C CYS A 32 -6.75 -8.86 -2.58
N GLY A 33 -7.47 -9.71 -3.31
CA GLY A 33 -8.59 -10.53 -2.82
C GLY A 33 -8.45 -12.04 -3.06
N MET A 34 -7.35 -12.48 -3.68
CA MET A 34 -7.10 -13.91 -3.97
C MET A 34 -6.88 -14.73 -2.70
N GLU A 35 -6.25 -14.13 -1.70
CA GLU A 35 -6.10 -14.67 -0.35
C GLU A 35 -6.55 -13.64 0.70
N LYS A 36 -6.93 -14.12 1.90
CA LYS A 36 -7.27 -13.19 2.99
C LYS A 36 -6.05 -12.37 3.37
N LEU A 37 -6.17 -11.05 3.22
CA LEU A 37 -5.18 -10.11 3.71
C LEU A 37 -4.93 -10.31 5.21
N THR A 38 -3.67 -10.34 5.61
CA THR A 38 -3.30 -10.30 7.02
C THR A 38 -3.67 -8.92 7.60
N GLN A 39 -3.81 -8.84 8.92
CA GLN A 39 -4.10 -7.55 9.58
C GLN A 39 -3.01 -6.50 9.30
N GLU A 40 -1.75 -6.93 9.21
CA GLU A 40 -0.63 -6.06 8.90
C GLU A 40 -0.70 -5.53 7.46
N HIS A 41 -0.94 -6.42 6.48
CA HIS A 41 -1.13 -6.05 5.08
C HIS A 41 -2.31 -5.09 4.89
N ALA A 42 -3.43 -5.34 5.57
CA ALA A 42 -4.59 -4.46 5.56
C ALA A 42 -4.26 -3.06 6.13
N GLY A 43 -3.47 -3.01 7.21
CA GLY A 43 -2.99 -1.75 7.79
C GLY A 43 -2.11 -0.95 6.82
N HIS A 44 -1.20 -1.62 6.11
CA HIS A 44 -0.36 -0.99 5.09
C HIS A 44 -1.19 -0.40 3.94
N LEU A 45 -2.19 -1.14 3.45
CA LEU A 45 -3.10 -0.65 2.42
C LEU A 45 -3.89 0.56 2.90
N LEU A 46 -4.43 0.52 4.12
CA LEU A 46 -5.18 1.64 4.69
C LEU A 46 -4.32 2.91 4.76
N GLU A 47 -3.09 2.81 5.26
CA GLU A 47 -2.19 3.95 5.39
C GLU A 47 -1.85 4.57 4.02
N VAL A 48 -1.59 3.75 2.99
CA VAL A 48 -1.38 4.23 1.62
C VAL A 48 -2.65 4.87 1.04
N LEU A 49 -3.82 4.30 1.31
CA LEU A 49 -5.09 4.81 0.78
C LEU A 49 -5.50 6.13 1.44
N GLU A 50 -5.25 6.30 2.74
CA GLU A 50 -5.49 7.55 3.46
C GLU A 50 -4.66 8.70 2.88
N ASP A 51 -3.36 8.49 2.65
CA ASP A 51 -2.49 9.49 2.02
C ASP A 51 -2.96 9.87 0.60
N ARG A 52 -3.58 8.92 -0.10
CA ARG A 52 -4.05 9.10 -1.49
C ARG A 52 -5.46 9.64 -1.58
N TYR A 53 -6.23 9.58 -0.50
CA TYR A 53 -7.64 9.94 -0.47
C TYR A 53 -7.82 11.38 -0.97
N GLN A 54 -8.75 11.55 -1.93
CA GLN A 54 -9.04 12.82 -2.62
C GLN A 54 -7.87 13.47 -3.39
N ASN A 55 -6.68 12.86 -3.41
CA ASN A 55 -5.49 13.41 -4.05
C ASN A 55 -5.06 12.63 -5.29
N ARG A 56 -5.21 11.29 -5.29
CA ARG A 56 -4.70 10.39 -6.33
C ARG A 56 -5.67 9.23 -6.59
N SER A 57 -5.61 8.66 -7.79
CA SER A 57 -6.51 7.59 -8.21
C SER A 57 -5.97 6.21 -7.84
N THR A 58 -6.79 5.34 -7.27
CA THR A 58 -6.44 3.94 -7.02
C THR A 58 -7.45 3.05 -7.74
N ILE A 59 -6.95 2.04 -8.45
CA ILE A 59 -7.76 0.99 -9.08
C ILE A 59 -7.47 -0.31 -8.36
N VAL A 60 -8.52 -1.08 -8.08
CA VAL A 60 -8.42 -2.44 -7.56
C VAL A 60 -8.91 -3.36 -8.67
N ILE A 61 -8.12 -4.38 -8.99
CA ILE A 61 -8.43 -5.39 -9.99
C ILE A 61 -8.53 -6.74 -9.26
N GLU A 62 -9.56 -7.51 -9.63
CA GLU A 62 -9.77 -8.92 -9.25
C GLU A 62 -9.69 -9.80 -10.49
#